data_AF-A0A087UHU6-F1
#
_entry.id   AF-A0A087UHU6-F1
#
_cell.length_a   1.000
_cell.length_b   1.000
_cell.length_c   1.000
_cell.angle_alpha   90.00
_cell.angle_beta   90.00
_cell.angle_gamma   90.00
#
_symmetry.space_group_name_H-M   'P 1'
#
loop_
_entity.id
_entity.type
_entity.pdbx_description
1 polymer ?
#
loop_
_entity_poly.entity_id
_entity_poly.type
_entity_poly.pdbx_seq_one_letter_code
_entity_poly.pdbx_strand_id
1 'polypeptide(L)'
;MAQPTDSGPVFFTKATPEQWTYVLSQYKEVLKERAAKRTKKGGPEELIRLDTWYQEQLPKIIQSRKPPYIVHEELIQIVKWKLMRGKFRPRLIDLVRINTESAVSATSRKAFRKPPKELSQAITALTNLKGVGPATASAILAAAFPDDVPYMADESMLSTPG
;
A
#
# COMPACT_ATOMS: atom_id res chain seq x y z
N MET A 1 7.00 27.18 -5.78
CA MET A 1 7.75 26.51 -4.70
C MET A 1 6.99 26.73 -3.40
N ALA A 2 6.64 25.65 -2.71
CA ALA A 2 5.90 25.69 -1.45
C ALA A 2 6.81 26.14 -0.30
N GLN A 3 6.22 26.74 0.73
CA GLN A 3 6.91 27.22 1.94
C GLN A 3 6.69 26.27 3.12
N PRO A 4 7.58 26.23 4.13
CA PRO A 4 7.42 25.36 5.30
C PRO A 4 6.14 25.60 6.11
N THR A 5 5.57 26.80 6.02
CA THR A 5 4.33 27.20 6.69
C THR A 5 3.08 26.91 5.86
N ASP A 6 3.23 26.47 4.62
CA ASP A 6 2.10 26.16 3.75
C ASP A 6 1.33 24.94 4.27
N SER A 7 0.01 25.00 4.19
CA SER A 7 -0.83 23.84 4.49
C SER A 7 -0.61 22.73 3.46
N GLY A 8 -0.93 21.47 3.83
CA GLY A 8 -0.79 20.31 2.93
C GLY A 8 -1.39 20.52 1.52
N PRO A 9 -2.61 21.08 1.38
CA PRO A 9 -3.19 21.39 0.06
C PRO A 9 -2.42 22.44 -0.74
N VAL A 10 -1.88 23.47 -0.07
CA VAL A 10 -1.07 24.51 -0.72
C VAL A 10 0.27 23.94 -1.16
N PHE A 11 0.89 23.09 -0.33
CA PHE A 11 2.07 22.34 -0.72
C PHE A 11 1.79 21.48 -1.96
N PHE A 12 0.69 20.74 -1.97
CA PHE A 12 0.34 19.85 -3.08
C PHE A 12 0.23 20.55 -4.44
N THR A 13 -0.24 21.81 -4.43
CA THR A 13 -0.42 22.61 -5.65
C THR A 13 0.82 23.40 -6.07
N LYS A 14 1.73 23.72 -5.14
CA LYS A 14 2.87 24.64 -5.38
C LYS A 14 4.25 23.99 -5.27
N ALA A 15 4.34 22.75 -4.79
CA ALA A 15 5.59 22.05 -4.59
C ALA A 15 6.29 21.72 -5.91
N THR A 16 7.60 21.94 -5.96
CA THR A 16 8.43 21.57 -7.13
C THR A 16 8.85 20.09 -7.06
N PRO A 17 9.31 19.49 -8.17
CA PRO A 17 9.82 18.11 -8.17
C PRO A 17 10.91 17.84 -7.12
N GLU A 18 11.78 18.82 -6.87
CA GLU A 18 12.86 18.73 -5.88
C GLU A 18 12.29 18.69 -4.46
N GLN A 19 11.25 19.49 -4.18
CA GLN A 19 10.57 19.46 -2.88
C GLN A 19 9.86 18.13 -2.64
N TRP A 20 9.24 17.56 -3.68
CA TRP A 20 8.64 16.23 -3.60
C TRP A 20 9.69 15.15 -3.33
N THR A 21 10.83 15.21 -4.01
CA THR A 21 11.93 14.27 -3.82
C THR A 21 12.53 14.40 -2.42
N TYR A 22 12.69 15.62 -1.91
CA TYR A 22 13.14 15.86 -0.55
C TYR A 22 12.16 15.31 0.49
N VAL A 23 10.86 15.61 0.37
CA VAL A 23 9.86 15.08 1.31
C VAL A 23 9.83 13.55 1.27
N LEU A 24 9.93 12.95 0.09
CA LEU A 24 10.03 11.50 -0.07
C LEU A 24 11.31 10.94 0.58
N SER A 25 12.45 11.65 0.53
CA SER A 25 13.68 11.21 1.18
C SER A 25 13.57 11.17 2.71
N GLN A 26 12.71 12.00 3.30
CA GLN A 26 12.44 12.01 4.74
C GLN A 26 11.52 10.88 5.21
N TYR A 27 10.97 10.08 4.29
CA TYR A 27 9.95 9.08 4.58
C TYR A 27 10.35 8.12 5.72
N LYS A 28 11.60 7.62 5.73
CA LYS A 28 12.08 6.68 6.75
C LYS A 28 12.11 7.30 8.15
N GLU A 29 12.51 8.56 8.26
CA GLU A 29 12.57 9.26 9.55
C GLU A 29 11.15 9.59 10.05
N VAL A 30 10.26 10.07 9.17
CA VAL A 30 8.84 10.30 9.50
C VAL A 30 8.15 9.01 9.95
N LEU A 31 8.45 7.88 9.31
CA LEU A 31 7.92 6.58 9.72
C LEU A 31 8.41 6.19 11.12
N LYS A 32 9.69 6.39 11.44
CA LYS A 32 10.24 6.10 12.77
C LYS A 32 9.57 6.94 13.85
N GLU A 33 9.40 8.24 13.61
CA GLU A 33 8.69 9.12 14.55
C GLU A 33 7.24 8.70 14.76
N ARG A 34 6.54 8.36 13.66
CA ARG A 34 5.17 7.85 13.72
C ARG A 34 5.10 6.51 14.47
N ALA A 35 6.07 5.64 14.26
CA ALA A 35 6.19 4.36 14.94
C ALA A 35 6.42 4.56 16.44
N ALA A 36 7.26 5.51 16.85
CA ALA A 36 7.54 5.83 18.24
C ALA A 36 6.30 6.35 18.99
N LYS A 37 5.43 7.12 18.31
CA LYS A 37 4.17 7.63 18.87
C LYS A 37 3.06 6.57 18.99
N ARG A 38 3.32 5.34 18.54
CA ARG A 38 2.31 4.28 18.45
C ARG A 38 2.15 3.56 19.80
N THR A 39 0.94 3.64 20.37
CA THR A 39 0.57 2.99 21.64
C THR A 39 -0.33 1.76 21.47
N LYS A 40 -0.69 1.41 20.23
CA LYS A 40 -1.62 0.30 19.90
C LYS A 40 -0.85 -1.01 19.67
N LYS A 41 -1.60 -2.13 19.58
CA LYS A 41 -1.08 -3.47 19.25
C LYS A 41 -0.18 -3.43 18.00
N GLY A 42 0.99 -4.06 18.12
CA GLY A 42 2.08 -4.03 17.15
C GLY A 42 3.00 -2.83 17.40
N GLY A 43 4.20 -3.13 17.91
CA GLY A 43 5.16 -2.12 18.38
C GLY A 43 5.82 -1.32 17.25
N PRO A 44 6.65 -0.31 17.60
CA PRO A 44 7.35 0.53 16.64
C PRO A 44 8.17 -0.29 15.62
N GLU A 45 8.88 -1.32 16.10
CA GLU A 45 9.71 -2.20 15.29
C GLU A 45 8.90 -3.01 14.27
N GLU A 46 7.71 -3.46 14.63
CA GLU A 46 6.86 -4.24 13.73
C GLU A 46 6.38 -3.39 12.55
N LEU A 47 6.00 -2.13 12.80
CA LEU A 47 5.60 -1.21 11.74
C LEU A 47 6.75 -0.95 10.77
N ILE A 48 7.94 -0.64 11.29
CA ILE A 48 9.13 -0.38 10.48
C ILE A 48 9.47 -1.62 9.65
N ARG A 49 9.51 -2.80 10.27
CA ARG A 49 9.81 -4.06 9.58
C ARG A 49 8.81 -4.37 8.46
N LEU A 50 7.51 -4.21 8.73
CA LEU A 50 6.47 -4.46 7.73
C LEU A 50 6.56 -3.47 6.57
N ASP A 51 6.87 -2.21 6.85
CA ASP A 51 6.97 -1.19 5.81
C ASP A 51 8.21 -1.36 4.94
N THR A 52 9.37 -1.66 5.54
CA THR A 52 10.59 -2.04 4.78
C THR A 52 10.33 -3.25 3.90
N TRP A 53 9.65 -4.29 4.43
CA TRP A 53 9.28 -5.45 3.64
C TRP A 53 8.38 -5.06 2.45
N TYR A 54 7.33 -4.26 2.69
CA TYR A 54 6.38 -3.87 1.65
C TYR A 54 7.02 -3.01 0.55
N GLN A 55 7.90 -2.07 0.90
CA GLN A 55 8.50 -1.15 -0.07
C GLN A 55 9.75 -1.71 -0.77
N GLU A 56 10.61 -2.44 -0.05
CA GLU A 56 11.93 -2.81 -0.57
C GLU A 56 12.04 -4.28 -1.00
N GLN A 57 11.25 -5.18 -0.39
CA GLN A 57 11.36 -6.63 -0.60
C GLN A 57 10.24 -7.18 -1.47
N LEU A 58 8.98 -6.86 -1.13
CA LEU A 58 7.80 -7.39 -1.81
C LEU A 58 7.80 -7.12 -3.33
N PRO A 59 8.15 -5.91 -3.84
CA PRO A 59 8.20 -5.67 -5.28
C PRO A 59 9.21 -6.60 -5.98
N LYS A 60 10.39 -6.80 -5.39
CA LYS A 60 11.43 -7.70 -5.91
C LYS A 60 10.95 -9.15 -5.93
N ILE A 61 10.26 -9.58 -4.87
CA ILE A 61 9.68 -10.93 -4.77
C ILE A 61 8.62 -11.14 -5.85
N ILE A 62 7.70 -10.19 -6.05
CA ILE A 62 6.66 -10.26 -7.08
C ILE A 62 7.29 -10.33 -8.48
N GLN A 63 8.27 -9.47 -8.76
CA GLN A 63 8.94 -9.40 -10.06
C GLN A 63 9.83 -10.62 -10.36
N SER A 64 10.31 -11.32 -9.32
CA SER A 64 11.08 -12.57 -9.51
C SER A 64 10.24 -13.72 -10.11
N ARG A 65 8.90 -13.63 -10.03
CA ARG A 65 7.98 -14.65 -10.54
C ARG A 65 7.55 -14.33 -11.97
N LYS A 66 7.48 -15.35 -12.82
CA LYS A 66 7.04 -15.24 -14.22
C LYS A 66 5.87 -16.19 -14.50
N PRO A 67 4.64 -15.69 -14.75
CA PRO A 67 4.19 -14.29 -14.64
C PRO A 67 4.20 -13.79 -13.18
N PRO A 68 4.20 -12.47 -12.92
CA PRO A 68 4.17 -11.93 -11.56
C PRO A 68 2.84 -12.26 -10.86
N TYR A 69 2.90 -12.55 -9.56
CA TYR A 69 1.73 -12.82 -8.71
C TYR A 69 2.09 -12.68 -7.23
N ILE A 70 1.06 -12.61 -6.38
CA ILE A 70 1.20 -12.69 -4.93
C ILE A 70 0.69 -14.03 -4.39
N VAL A 71 1.27 -14.49 -3.28
CA VAL A 71 0.82 -15.68 -2.53
C VAL A 71 -0.09 -15.29 -1.36
N HIS A 72 -0.75 -16.28 -0.75
CA HIS A 72 -1.69 -16.05 0.36
C HIS A 72 -1.02 -15.41 1.57
N GLU A 73 0.17 -15.88 1.95
CA GLU A 73 0.93 -15.32 3.08
C GLU A 73 1.30 -13.85 2.85
N GLU A 74 1.69 -13.50 1.61
CA GLU A 74 1.96 -12.11 1.22
C GLU A 74 0.69 -11.26 1.28
N LEU A 75 -0.45 -11.79 0.86
CA LEU A 75 -1.73 -11.10 0.98
C LEU A 75 -2.07 -10.77 2.44
N ILE A 76 -1.88 -11.74 3.34
CA ILE A 76 -2.07 -11.53 4.79
C ILE A 76 -1.11 -10.44 5.29
N GLN A 77 0.16 -10.48 4.87
CA GLN A 77 1.18 -9.54 5.32
C GLN A 77 0.94 -8.12 4.78
N ILE A 78 0.49 -7.96 3.52
CA ILE A 78 0.05 -6.68 2.94
C ILE A 78 -1.11 -6.10 3.76
N VAL A 79 -2.09 -6.93 4.11
CA VAL A 79 -3.24 -6.48 4.89
C VAL A 79 -2.83 -6.07 6.31
N LYS A 80 -1.94 -6.84 6.95
CA LYS A 80 -1.34 -6.46 8.25
C LYS A 80 -0.63 -5.12 8.15
N TRP A 81 0.27 -4.95 7.18
CA TRP A 81 0.98 -3.69 6.92
C TRP A 81 0.01 -2.51 6.77
N LYS A 82 -1.02 -2.67 5.94
CA LYS A 82 -2.04 -1.64 5.71
C LYS A 82 -2.79 -1.28 7.00
N LEU A 83 -3.25 -2.27 7.76
CA LEU A 83 -3.95 -2.06 9.03
C LEU A 83 -3.06 -1.45 10.11
N MET A 84 -1.74 -1.68 10.01
CA MET A 84 -0.78 -1.02 10.86
C MET A 84 -0.68 0.47 10.52
N ARG A 85 -0.75 0.86 9.25
CA ARG A 85 -0.69 2.29 8.86
C ARG A 85 -2.02 3.04 9.07
N GLY A 86 -3.15 2.40 8.81
CA GLY A 86 -4.47 3.04 8.82
C GLY A 86 -5.35 2.68 10.03
N LYS A 87 -6.67 2.68 9.82
CA LYS A 87 -7.64 2.28 10.83
C LYS A 87 -7.57 0.76 11.06
N PHE A 88 -7.23 0.35 12.29
CA PHE A 88 -7.15 -1.05 12.67
C PHE A 88 -8.54 -1.72 12.62
N ARG A 89 -8.67 -2.76 11.77
CA ARG A 89 -9.90 -3.55 11.57
C ARG A 89 -9.54 -5.05 11.57
N PRO A 90 -9.49 -5.71 12.74
CA PRO A 90 -8.94 -7.07 12.88
C PRO A 90 -9.70 -8.10 12.04
N ARG A 91 -11.03 -7.95 11.91
CA ARG A 91 -11.89 -8.83 11.09
C ARG A 91 -11.43 -8.95 9.64
N LEU A 92 -10.69 -7.96 9.12
CA LEU A 92 -10.20 -7.98 7.75
C LEU A 92 -9.14 -9.08 7.55
N ILE A 93 -8.30 -9.34 8.56
CA ILE A 93 -7.31 -10.41 8.52
C ILE A 93 -8.01 -11.76 8.48
N ASP A 94 -9.05 -11.94 9.30
CA ASP A 94 -9.81 -13.19 9.35
C ASP A 94 -10.47 -13.50 8.00
N LEU A 95 -11.04 -12.48 7.34
CA LEU A 95 -11.62 -12.64 6.01
C LEU A 95 -10.59 -13.02 4.95
N VAL A 96 -9.39 -12.45 5.02
CA VAL A 96 -8.31 -12.74 4.06
C VAL A 96 -7.82 -14.18 4.20
N ARG A 97 -7.76 -14.69 5.44
CA ARG A 97 -7.35 -16.07 5.73
C ARG A 97 -8.27 -17.12 5.10
N ILE A 98 -9.53 -16.80 4.83
CA ILE A 98 -10.50 -17.71 4.21
C ILE A 98 -10.17 -17.98 2.73
N ASN A 99 -9.45 -17.09 2.05
CA ASN A 99 -9.08 -17.31 0.66
C ASN A 99 -8.10 -18.47 0.52
N THR A 100 -8.12 -19.17 -0.61
CA THR A 100 -7.15 -20.22 -0.93
C THR A 100 -5.94 -19.65 -1.67
N GLU A 101 -4.79 -20.30 -1.54
CA GLU A 101 -3.56 -19.96 -2.28
C GLU A 101 -3.78 -19.93 -3.80
N SER A 102 -4.55 -20.89 -4.32
CA SER A 102 -4.91 -20.95 -5.74
C SER A 102 -5.75 -19.75 -6.19
N ALA A 103 -6.72 -19.32 -5.38
CA ALA A 103 -7.56 -18.16 -5.69
C ALA A 103 -6.75 -16.86 -5.68
N VAL A 104 -5.87 -16.67 -4.69
CA VAL A 104 -5.02 -15.47 -4.56
C VAL A 104 -4.06 -15.36 -5.74
N SER A 105 -3.36 -16.45 -6.05
CA SER A 105 -2.38 -16.47 -7.15
C SER A 105 -3.05 -16.33 -8.53
N ALA A 106 -4.20 -16.97 -8.77
CA ALA A 106 -4.93 -16.83 -10.03
C ALA A 106 -5.50 -15.42 -10.22
N THR A 107 -6.09 -14.84 -9.17
CA THR A 107 -6.68 -13.50 -9.21
C THR A 107 -5.61 -12.42 -9.40
N SER A 108 -4.48 -12.53 -8.69
CA SER A 108 -3.37 -11.58 -8.84
C SER A 108 -2.73 -11.66 -10.22
N ARG A 109 -2.48 -12.85 -10.77
CA ARG A 109 -2.00 -13.00 -12.16
C ARG A 109 -2.92 -12.32 -13.16
N LYS A 110 -4.25 -12.46 -13.00
CA LYS A 110 -5.23 -11.82 -13.87
C LYS A 110 -5.21 -10.29 -13.71
N ALA A 111 -5.08 -9.79 -12.48
CA ALA A 111 -5.04 -8.36 -12.20
C ALA A 111 -3.76 -7.70 -12.73
N PHE A 112 -2.60 -8.36 -12.63
CA PHE A 112 -1.31 -7.80 -13.02
C PHE A 112 -1.09 -7.68 -14.53
N ARG A 113 -1.97 -8.24 -15.36
CA ARG A 113 -1.92 -8.08 -16.83
C ARG A 113 -2.53 -6.77 -17.34
N LYS A 114 -3.22 -6.04 -16.48
CA LYS A 114 -4.06 -4.87 -16.79
C LYS A 114 -3.40 -3.50 -16.60
N PRO A 115 -2.57 -3.25 -15.56
CA PRO A 115 -2.01 -1.92 -15.33
C PRO A 115 -0.93 -1.56 -16.38
N PRO A 116 -0.70 -0.24 -16.61
CA PRO A 116 -1.44 0.90 -16.04
C PRO A 116 -2.79 1.19 -16.72
N LYS A 117 -3.03 0.66 -17.93
CA LYS A 117 -4.15 1.05 -18.79
C LYS A 117 -5.54 0.70 -18.25
N GLU A 118 -5.67 -0.44 -17.56
CA GLU A 118 -6.95 -0.96 -17.09
C GLU A 118 -7.02 -1.07 -15.55
N LEU A 119 -6.56 -0.02 -14.86
CA LEU A 119 -6.46 0.00 -13.39
C LEU A 119 -7.79 -0.32 -12.68
N SER A 120 -8.90 0.28 -13.12
CA SER A 120 -10.23 0.01 -12.54
C SER A 120 -10.60 -1.48 -12.63
N GLN A 121 -10.34 -2.10 -13.78
CA GLN A 121 -10.61 -3.52 -13.96
C GLN A 121 -9.65 -4.42 -13.17
N ALA A 122 -8.42 -3.96 -12.90
CA ALA A 122 -7.46 -4.66 -12.05
C ALA A 122 -7.93 -4.66 -10.59
N ILE A 123 -8.42 -3.50 -10.12
CA ILE A 123 -9.03 -3.34 -8.80
C ILE A 123 -10.26 -4.25 -8.67
N THR A 124 -11.20 -4.20 -9.62
CA THR A 124 -12.40 -5.05 -9.60
C THR A 124 -12.07 -6.54 -9.58
N ALA A 125 -10.99 -6.96 -10.27
CA ALA A 125 -10.55 -8.34 -10.22
C ALA A 125 -10.09 -8.74 -8.81
N LEU A 126 -9.27 -7.90 -8.16
CA LEU A 126 -8.75 -8.16 -6.82
C LEU A 126 -9.83 -8.09 -5.73
N THR A 127 -10.86 -7.25 -5.89
CA THR A 127 -11.95 -7.15 -4.93
C THR A 127 -12.84 -8.39 -4.84
N ASN A 128 -12.66 -9.36 -5.76
CA ASN A 128 -13.34 -10.66 -5.65
C ASN A 128 -12.78 -11.53 -4.51
N LEU A 129 -11.57 -11.23 -4.01
CA LEU A 129 -11.00 -11.91 -2.85
C LEU A 129 -11.68 -11.43 -1.56
N LYS A 130 -11.95 -12.37 -0.64
CA LYS A 130 -12.56 -12.04 0.65
C LYS A 130 -11.62 -11.16 1.47
N GLY A 131 -12.15 -10.07 2.02
CA GLY A 131 -11.37 -9.10 2.80
C GLY A 131 -10.46 -8.18 1.96
N VAL A 132 -10.59 -8.19 0.63
CA VAL A 132 -9.89 -7.27 -0.27
C VAL A 132 -10.88 -6.23 -0.81
N GLY A 133 -10.79 -4.99 -0.32
CA GLY A 133 -11.52 -3.85 -0.88
C GLY A 133 -10.65 -3.02 -1.83
N PRO A 134 -11.18 -1.93 -2.44
CA PRO A 134 -10.44 -1.07 -3.38
C PRO A 134 -9.11 -0.55 -2.82
N ALA A 135 -9.10 -0.15 -1.54
CA ALA A 135 -7.88 0.29 -0.88
C ALA A 135 -6.88 -0.86 -0.64
N THR A 136 -7.30 -2.12 -0.52
CA THR A 136 -6.35 -3.25 -0.38
C THR A 136 -5.87 -3.69 -1.76
N ALA A 137 -6.76 -3.68 -2.75
CA ALA A 137 -6.42 -3.95 -4.14
C ALA A 137 -5.36 -2.96 -4.68
N SER A 138 -5.51 -1.66 -4.39
CA SER A 138 -4.49 -0.67 -4.77
C SER A 138 -3.15 -0.88 -4.07
N ALA A 139 -3.12 -1.37 -2.82
CA ALA A 139 -1.85 -1.75 -2.17
C ALA A 139 -1.17 -2.91 -2.90
N ILE A 140 -1.93 -3.94 -3.26
CA ILE A 140 -1.40 -5.09 -4.00
C ILE A 140 -0.83 -4.65 -5.36
N LEU A 141 -1.53 -3.76 -6.06
CA LEU A 141 -1.08 -3.25 -7.36
C LEU A 141 0.12 -2.32 -7.24
N ALA A 142 0.14 -1.42 -6.24
CA ALA A 142 1.27 -0.52 -5.98
C ALA A 142 2.53 -1.30 -5.57
N ALA A 143 2.40 -2.43 -4.87
CA ALA A 143 3.55 -3.29 -4.58
C ALA A 143 4.10 -3.98 -5.84
N ALA A 144 3.24 -4.33 -6.80
CA ALA A 144 3.66 -4.97 -8.04
C ALA A 144 4.21 -3.97 -9.08
N PHE A 145 3.64 -2.77 -9.12
CA PHE A 145 3.93 -1.71 -10.09
C PHE A 145 4.08 -0.36 -9.36
N PRO A 146 5.16 -0.18 -8.56
CA PRO A 146 5.32 1.01 -7.72
C PRO A 146 5.45 2.32 -8.50
N ASP A 147 5.96 2.26 -9.74
CA ASP A 147 6.14 3.44 -10.59
C ASP A 147 4.88 3.81 -11.40
N ASP A 148 3.96 2.85 -11.57
CA ASP A 148 2.78 3.02 -12.43
C ASP A 148 1.45 3.13 -11.67
N VAL A 149 1.37 2.58 -10.44
CA VAL A 149 0.11 2.46 -9.72
C VAL A 149 0.20 3.09 -8.31
N PRO A 150 -0.60 4.13 -8.03
CA PRO A 150 -0.63 4.73 -6.70
C PRO A 150 -1.43 3.88 -5.70
N TYR A 151 -1.00 3.93 -4.44
CA TYR A 151 -1.72 3.34 -3.32
C TYR A 151 -2.80 4.29 -2.77
N MET A 152 -4.03 3.80 -2.61
CA MET A 152 -5.13 4.52 -1.99
C MET A 152 -4.99 4.51 -0.45
N ALA A 153 -4.07 5.33 0.08
CA ALA A 153 -3.86 5.48 1.52
C ALA A 153 -4.99 6.28 2.18
N ASP A 154 -5.40 5.88 3.39
CA ASP A 154 -6.42 6.59 4.18
C ASP A 154 -6.07 8.09 4.36
N GLU A 155 -4.78 8.41 4.50
CA GLU A 155 -4.26 9.76 4.72
C GLU A 155 -4.40 10.66 3.49
N SER A 156 -4.22 10.07 2.30
CA SER A 156 -4.42 10.75 1.03
C SER A 156 -5.91 11.04 0.81
N MET A 157 -6.77 10.09 1.15
CA MET A 157 -8.22 10.23 0.99
C MET A 157 -8.82 11.28 1.94
N LEU A 158 -8.34 11.38 3.19
CA LEU A 158 -8.77 12.41 4.13
C LEU A 158 -8.35 13.83 3.71
N SER A 159 -7.30 13.93 2.90
CA SER A 159 -6.73 15.20 2.44
C SER A 159 -7.32 15.67 1.10
N THR A 160 -8.20 14.87 0.47
CA THR A 160 -8.83 15.21 -0.80
C THR A 160 -10.09 16.03 -0.51
N PRO A 161 -10.23 17.27 -1.02
CA PRO A 161 -11.48 18.02 -0.93
C PRO A 161 -12.61 17.24 -1.62
N GLY A 162 -13.78 17.19 -0.99
CA GLY A 162 -15.01 16.66 -1.62
C GLY A 162 -15.60 17.64 -2.62
#